data_AF-A0A7C7C6A6-F1
#
_entry.id   AF-A0A7C7C6A6-F1
#
_cell.length_a   1.000
_cell.length_b   1.000
_cell.length_c   1.000
_cell.angle_alpha   90.00
_cell.angle_beta   90.00
_cell.angle_gamma   90.00
#
_symmetry.space_group_name_H-M   'P 1'
#
loop_
_entity.id
_entity.type
_entity.pdbx_description
1 polymer ?
#
loop_
_entity_poly.entity_id
_entity_poly.type
_entity_poly.pdbx_seq_one_letter_code
_entity_poly.pdbx_strand_id
1 'polypeptide(L)'
;MGKLEKRHEAAILRLRFTKADCEYHQMVAEITGPEFDRDFLEWCAQNDIITAQQQAEQQAKISPVSEEQAKENFIPDAEEAEESTKKRKNISVMKIFKKIAAKIHPDKLTNASQERQESMGELYTLATKAMEENDWYSLYVIAMDLDIRVPKMTKEQINVIEKKAKEYETKTKKYKNSFAFVYDDVESPEEKEKLFRSYAH
;
A
#
# COMPACT_ATOMS: atom_id res chain seq x y z
N MET A 1 32.25 8.01 -5.49
CA MET A 1 31.05 7.19 -5.80
C MET A 1 30.85 7.10 -7.30
N GLY A 2 30.67 5.89 -7.83
CA GLY A 2 30.35 5.67 -9.24
C GLY A 2 28.90 6.05 -9.59
N LYS A 3 28.61 6.32 -10.87
CA LYS A 3 27.27 6.72 -11.36
C LYS A 3 26.16 5.72 -10.98
N LEU A 4 26.48 4.42 -10.98
CA LEU A 4 25.54 3.36 -10.61
C LEU A 4 25.25 3.34 -9.10
N GLU A 5 26.24 3.65 -8.25
CA GLU A 5 26.07 3.73 -6.79
C GLU A 5 25.17 4.91 -6.40
N LYS A 6 25.38 6.08 -7.03
CA LYS A 6 24.50 7.24 -6.80
C LYS A 6 23.06 6.97 -7.24
N ARG A 7 22.87 6.25 -8.35
CA ARG A 7 21.54 5.83 -8.82
C ARG A 7 20.87 4.85 -7.87
N HIS A 8 21.64 3.89 -7.34
CA HIS A 8 21.19 2.94 -6.34
C HIS A 8 20.68 3.64 -5.08
N GLU A 9 21.47 4.57 -4.53
CA GLU A 9 21.10 5.34 -3.35
C GLU A 9 19.89 6.24 -3.60
N ALA A 10 19.85 6.95 -4.74
CA ALA A 10 18.71 7.78 -5.13
C ALA A 10 17.41 6.96 -5.27
N ALA A 11 17.48 5.75 -5.86
CA ALA A 11 16.31 4.89 -6.03
C ALA A 11 15.77 4.42 -4.67
N ILE A 12 16.64 4.08 -3.72
CA ILE A 12 16.24 3.73 -2.35
C ILE A 12 15.57 4.90 -1.65
N LEU A 13 16.20 6.09 -1.69
CA LEU A 13 15.65 7.29 -1.05
C LEU A 13 14.28 7.64 -1.62
N ARG A 14 14.13 7.58 -2.95
CA ARG A 14 12.84 7.81 -3.61
C ARG A 14 11.81 6.80 -3.14
N LEU A 15 12.13 5.50 -3.14
CA LEU A 15 11.19 4.47 -2.71
C LEU A 15 10.74 4.68 -1.26
N ARG A 16 11.67 4.97 -0.33
CA ARG A 16 11.34 5.30 1.07
C ARG A 16 10.38 6.47 1.14
N PHE A 17 10.71 7.57 0.47
CA PHE A 17 9.90 8.78 0.46
C PHE A 17 8.50 8.51 -0.08
N THR A 18 8.38 7.88 -1.25
CA THR A 18 7.08 7.64 -1.90
C THR A 18 6.22 6.65 -1.13
N LYS A 19 6.83 5.65 -0.48
CA LYS A 19 6.10 4.69 0.37
C LYS A 19 5.55 5.41 1.61
N ALA A 20 6.38 6.15 2.32
CA ALA A 20 5.97 6.92 3.50
C ALA A 20 4.90 7.97 3.16
N ASP A 21 5.05 8.69 2.05
CA ASP A 21 4.04 9.64 1.56
C ASP A 21 2.71 8.91 1.27
N CYS A 22 2.74 7.74 0.65
CA CYS A 22 1.53 6.95 0.40
C CYS A 22 0.88 6.45 1.70
N GLU A 23 1.66 5.96 2.66
CA GLU A 23 1.16 5.49 3.97
C GLU A 23 0.50 6.63 4.75
N TYR A 24 1.12 7.82 4.78
CA TYR A 24 0.52 8.99 5.39
C TYR A 24 -0.85 9.33 4.78
N HIS A 25 -0.94 9.41 3.45
CA HIS A 25 -2.19 9.76 2.79
C HIS A 25 -3.26 8.66 2.94
N GLN A 26 -2.86 7.40 3.04
CA GLN A 26 -3.76 6.31 3.38
C GLN A 26 -4.33 6.47 4.80
N MET A 27 -3.49 6.76 5.79
CA MET A 27 -3.93 6.98 7.18
C MET A 27 -4.90 8.16 7.28
N VAL A 28 -4.61 9.27 6.60
CA VAL A 28 -5.54 10.41 6.55
C VAL A 28 -6.89 9.97 5.98
N ALA A 29 -6.90 9.27 4.84
CA ALA A 29 -8.14 8.80 4.23
C ALA A 29 -8.93 7.81 5.11
N GLU A 30 -8.25 6.96 5.91
CA GLU A 30 -8.89 6.05 6.87
C GLU A 30 -9.55 6.79 8.04
N ILE A 31 -9.00 7.94 8.44
CA ILE A 31 -9.56 8.80 9.48
C ILE A 31 -10.71 9.65 8.93
N THR A 32 -10.51 10.30 7.79
CA THR A 32 -11.39 11.34 7.27
C THR A 32 -12.51 10.80 6.40
N GLY A 33 -12.33 9.63 5.78
CA GLY A 33 -13.34 8.97 4.96
C GLY A 33 -14.65 8.72 5.70
N PRO A 34 -14.64 8.08 6.89
CA PRO A 34 -15.84 7.87 7.69
C PRO A 34 -16.55 9.17 8.10
N GLU A 35 -15.79 10.23 8.38
CA GLU A 35 -16.35 11.54 8.73
C GLU A 35 -17.02 12.19 7.53
N PHE A 36 -16.35 12.18 6.37
CA PHE A 36 -16.90 12.66 5.12
C PHE A 36 -18.19 11.93 4.76
N ASP A 37 -18.20 10.59 4.82
CA ASP A 37 -19.37 9.78 4.47
C ASP A 37 -20.56 10.10 5.39
N ARG A 38 -20.31 10.20 6.70
CA ARG A 38 -21.34 10.59 7.68
C ARG A 38 -21.93 11.96 7.35
N ASP A 39 -21.07 12.97 7.17
CA ASP A 39 -21.50 14.36 7.00
C ASP A 39 -22.17 14.57 5.63
N PHE A 40 -21.71 13.86 4.60
CA PHE A 40 -22.35 13.83 3.29
C PHE A 40 -23.74 13.21 3.35
N LEU A 41 -23.91 12.08 4.04
CA LEU A 41 -25.21 11.43 4.20
C LEU A 41 -26.20 12.33 4.97
N GLU A 42 -25.74 13.02 6.01
CA GLU A 42 -26.56 13.98 6.74
C GLU A 42 -26.96 15.15 5.83
N TRP A 43 -26.02 15.69 5.05
CA TRP A 43 -26.30 16.74 4.08
C TRP A 43 -27.31 16.29 3.00
N CYS A 44 -27.19 15.08 2.48
CA CYS A 44 -28.15 14.52 1.54
C CYS A 44 -29.56 14.42 2.14
N ALA A 45 -29.67 13.96 3.39
CA ALA A 45 -30.95 13.86 4.09
C ALA A 45 -31.59 15.24 4.33
N GLN A 46 -30.79 16.27 4.63
CA GLN A 46 -31.27 17.64 4.81
C GLN A 46 -31.72 18.31 3.51
N ASN A 47 -31.16 17.90 2.36
CA ASN A 47 -31.42 18.50 1.05
C ASN A 47 -32.36 17.64 0.16
N ASP A 48 -32.99 16.60 0.72
CA ASP A 48 -33.84 15.65 0.00
C ASP A 48 -33.14 15.01 -1.23
N ILE A 49 -31.82 14.83 -1.17
CA ILE A 49 -31.03 14.23 -2.25
C ILE A 49 -30.99 12.72 -2.06
N ILE A 50 -31.61 11.99 -2.99
CA ILE A 50 -31.56 10.52 -3.02
C ILE A 50 -30.17 10.11 -3.50
N THR A 51 -29.38 9.49 -2.62
CA THR A 51 -28.05 8.98 -2.98
C THR A 51 -28.16 7.78 -3.92
N ALA A 52 -27.10 7.52 -4.70
CA ALA A 52 -27.03 6.36 -5.59
C ALA A 52 -27.26 5.02 -4.86
N GLN A 53 -26.85 4.90 -3.60
CA GLN A 53 -27.14 3.73 -2.75
C GLN A 53 -28.65 3.58 -2.46
N GLN A 54 -29.35 4.68 -2.16
CA GLN A 54 -30.79 4.66 -1.95
C GLN A 54 -31.57 4.42 -3.25
N GLN A 55 -31.07 4.89 -4.40
CA GLN A 55 -31.65 4.57 -5.71
C GLN A 55 -31.52 3.07 -6.05
N ALA A 56 -30.39 2.45 -5.72
CA ALA A 56 -30.17 1.02 -5.91
C ALA A 56 -31.10 0.16 -5.01
N GLU A 57 -31.29 0.55 -3.74
CA GLU A 57 -32.21 -0.14 -2.83
C GLU A 57 -33.69 0.03 -3.21
N GLN A 58 -34.06 1.19 -3.78
CA GLN A 58 -35.42 1.43 -4.27
C GLN A 58 -35.71 0.64 -5.56
N GLN A 59 -34.73 0.49 -6.46
CA GLN A 59 -34.85 -0.39 -7.63
C GLN A 59 -34.91 -1.88 -7.26
N ALA A 60 -34.19 -2.30 -6.21
CA ALA A 60 -34.25 -3.68 -5.71
C ALA A 60 -35.62 -4.08 -5.12
N LYS A 61 -36.46 -3.13 -4.70
CA LYS A 61 -37.81 -3.38 -4.16
C LYS A 61 -38.91 -3.54 -5.21
N ILE A 62 -38.64 -3.31 -6.51
CA ILE A 62 -39.67 -3.30 -7.57
C ILE A 62 -39.56 -4.51 -8.54
N SER A 63 -38.71 -5.51 -8.30
CA SER A 63 -38.68 -6.71 -9.16
C SER A 63 -38.32 -7.99 -8.38
N PRO A 64 -39.11 -9.07 -8.48
CA PRO A 64 -38.74 -10.34 -7.90
C PRO A 64 -37.72 -11.05 -8.80
N VAL A 65 -36.56 -11.32 -8.22
CA VAL A 65 -35.64 -12.45 -8.46
C VAL A 65 -35.33 -12.84 -9.91
N SER A 66 -34.08 -12.59 -10.30
CA SER A 66 -33.23 -13.66 -10.82
C SER A 66 -31.79 -13.39 -10.35
N GLU A 67 -31.43 -14.04 -9.25
CA GLU A 67 -30.03 -14.30 -8.93
C GLU A 67 -29.45 -15.23 -10.00
N GLU A 68 -28.42 -14.80 -10.72
CA GLU A 68 -27.31 -15.68 -11.06
C GLU A 68 -26.10 -14.88 -11.56
N GLN A 69 -24.99 -15.06 -10.83
CA GLN A 69 -23.61 -15.03 -11.30
C GLN A 69 -22.96 -13.66 -11.62
N ALA A 70 -22.09 -13.22 -10.71
CA ALA A 70 -20.84 -12.56 -11.06
C ALA A 70 -19.79 -12.80 -9.96
N LYS A 71 -19.14 -13.97 -9.98
CA LYS A 71 -17.79 -14.09 -9.41
C LYS A 71 -16.85 -13.51 -10.45
N GLU A 72 -16.39 -12.29 -10.22
CA GLU A 72 -15.42 -11.66 -11.11
C GLU A 72 -14.03 -12.23 -10.84
N ASN A 73 -13.44 -12.69 -11.93
CA ASN A 73 -12.14 -13.31 -12.09
C ASN A 73 -11.00 -12.50 -11.43
N PHE A 74 -10.40 -13.08 -10.39
CA PHE A 74 -9.01 -12.79 -10.06
C PHE A 74 -8.15 -13.47 -11.12
N ILE A 75 -7.46 -12.69 -11.94
CA ILE A 75 -6.43 -13.17 -12.87
C ILE A 75 -5.13 -13.30 -12.07
N PRO A 76 -4.59 -14.51 -11.80
CA PRO A 76 -3.17 -14.64 -11.53
C PRO A 76 -2.47 -14.58 -12.88
N ASP A 77 -1.80 -13.46 -13.14
CA ASP A 77 -0.96 -13.30 -14.31
C ASP A 77 0.31 -14.16 -14.18
N ALA A 78 0.40 -15.12 -15.10
CA ALA A 78 1.60 -15.72 -15.66
C ALA A 78 2.66 -16.31 -14.71
N GLU A 79 2.49 -17.60 -14.40
CA GLU A 79 3.63 -18.52 -14.44
C GLU A 79 4.07 -18.69 -15.90
N GLU A 80 5.27 -18.21 -16.24
CA GLU A 80 6.03 -18.81 -17.32
C GLU A 80 7.52 -18.92 -16.97
N ALA A 81 8.08 -20.03 -17.40
CA ALA A 81 9.34 -20.60 -17.00
C ALA A 81 10.56 -19.72 -17.31
N GLU A 82 11.49 -19.64 -16.35
CA GLU A 82 12.92 -19.60 -16.66
C GLU A 82 13.71 -20.50 -15.70
N GLU A 83 13.60 -21.79 -15.92
CA GLU A 83 14.44 -22.81 -15.33
C GLU A 83 15.80 -22.89 -16.06
N SER A 84 16.64 -21.86 -15.86
CA SER A 84 18.07 -21.97 -16.20
C SER A 84 19.00 -20.97 -15.47
N THR A 85 18.47 -20.10 -14.59
CA THR A 85 19.28 -19.11 -13.84
C THR A 85 19.33 -19.32 -12.31
N LYS A 86 18.80 -20.45 -11.80
CA LYS A 86 18.54 -20.71 -10.36
C LYS A 86 19.78 -20.72 -9.43
N LYS A 87 21.01 -20.93 -9.91
CA LYS A 87 22.19 -21.07 -9.01
C LYS A 87 22.85 -19.76 -8.54
N ARG A 88 22.64 -18.62 -9.21
CA ARG A 88 23.26 -17.34 -8.81
C ARG A 88 22.33 -16.37 -8.08
N LYS A 89 21.01 -16.47 -8.27
CA LYS A 89 20.00 -15.56 -7.68
C LYS A 89 19.81 -15.77 -6.16
N ASN A 90 19.94 -17.00 -5.66
CA ASN A 90 19.67 -17.35 -4.25
C ASN A 90 20.65 -16.68 -3.24
N ILE A 91 21.91 -16.47 -3.62
CA ILE A 91 22.96 -15.99 -2.70
C ILE A 91 22.70 -14.56 -2.20
N SER A 92 22.06 -13.70 -3.00
CA SER A 92 21.80 -12.30 -2.61
C SER A 92 20.62 -12.20 -1.63
N VAL A 93 19.55 -12.94 -1.89
CA VAL A 93 18.33 -13.01 -1.06
C VAL A 93 18.67 -13.57 0.32
N MET A 94 19.39 -14.68 0.38
CA MET A 94 19.80 -15.30 1.65
C MET A 94 20.72 -14.38 2.48
N LYS A 95 21.58 -13.59 1.83
CA LYS A 95 22.45 -12.61 2.54
C LYS A 95 21.65 -11.47 3.16
N ILE A 96 20.61 -10.98 2.48
CA ILE A 96 19.73 -9.93 3.02
C ILE A 96 18.91 -10.50 4.18
N PHE A 97 18.29 -11.67 3.98
CA PHE A 97 17.52 -12.34 5.02
C PHE A 97 18.35 -12.60 6.29
N LYS A 98 19.59 -13.11 6.16
CA LYS A 98 20.47 -13.31 7.32
C LYS A 98 20.73 -12.03 8.12
N LYS A 99 20.85 -10.88 7.46
CA LYS A 99 21.01 -9.59 8.14
C LYS A 99 19.74 -9.13 8.84
N ILE A 100 18.58 -9.35 8.21
CA ILE A 100 17.26 -9.09 8.79
C ILE A 100 17.08 -9.96 10.04
N ALA A 101 17.17 -11.28 9.88
CA ALA A 101 17.07 -12.24 10.98
C ALA A 101 18.01 -11.89 12.13
N ALA A 102 19.27 -11.53 11.85
CA ALA A 102 20.21 -11.15 12.89
C ALA A 102 19.73 -9.97 13.78
N LYS A 103 18.89 -9.08 13.25
CA LYS A 103 18.37 -7.89 13.94
C LYS A 103 17.00 -8.13 14.61
N ILE A 104 16.13 -8.95 14.02
CA ILE A 104 14.73 -9.09 14.44
C ILE A 104 14.31 -10.50 14.85
N HIS A 105 15.24 -11.48 14.93
CA HIS A 105 14.89 -12.84 15.34
C HIS A 105 14.21 -12.85 16.73
N PRO A 106 13.10 -13.59 16.91
CA PRO A 106 12.32 -13.59 18.16
C PRO A 106 13.15 -13.94 19.40
N ASP A 107 14.08 -14.89 19.31
CA ASP A 107 15.00 -15.25 20.42
C ASP A 107 15.79 -14.07 20.99
N LYS A 108 16.07 -13.03 20.18
CA LYS A 108 16.84 -11.86 20.63
C LYS A 108 15.96 -10.77 21.26
N LEU A 109 14.65 -10.93 21.17
CA LEU A 109 13.65 -9.94 21.60
C LEU A 109 12.96 -10.34 22.90
N THR A 110 13.43 -11.38 23.58
CA THR A 110 12.89 -11.89 24.86
C THR A 110 12.81 -10.83 25.96
N ASN A 111 13.64 -9.78 25.90
CA ASN A 111 13.64 -8.65 26.85
C ASN A 111 12.93 -7.38 26.33
N ALA A 112 12.31 -7.41 25.15
CA ALA A 112 11.60 -6.27 24.58
C ALA A 112 10.14 -6.17 25.09
N SER A 113 9.50 -5.01 24.90
CA SER A 113 8.06 -4.87 25.16
C SER A 113 7.25 -5.83 24.27
N GLN A 114 6.07 -6.23 24.75
CA GLN A 114 5.18 -7.13 24.00
C GLN A 114 4.86 -6.59 22.60
N GLU A 115 4.48 -5.31 22.51
CA GLU A 115 4.23 -4.63 21.23
C GLU A 115 5.43 -4.73 20.27
N ARG A 116 6.65 -4.56 20.79
CA ARG A 116 7.87 -4.67 19.98
C ARG A 116 8.16 -6.11 19.58
N GLN A 117 7.86 -7.09 20.42
CA GLN A 117 7.98 -8.50 20.07
C GLN A 117 7.01 -8.87 18.95
N GLU A 118 5.76 -8.40 19.02
CA GLU A 118 4.73 -8.61 18.00
C GLU A 118 5.15 -7.98 16.67
N SER A 119 5.45 -6.68 16.63
CA SER A 119 5.84 -6.01 15.37
C SER A 119 7.08 -6.62 14.72
N MET A 120 8.09 -6.99 15.51
CA MET A 120 9.30 -7.62 14.96
C MET A 120 9.04 -9.07 14.54
N GLY A 121 8.15 -9.79 15.22
CA GLY A 121 7.70 -11.12 14.86
C GLY A 121 6.95 -11.13 13.52
N GLU A 122 6.11 -10.14 13.28
CA GLU A 122 5.43 -9.94 11.99
C GLU A 122 6.44 -9.67 10.87
N LEU A 123 7.39 -8.75 11.10
CA LEU A 123 8.45 -8.48 10.13
C LEU A 123 9.32 -9.70 9.85
N TYR A 124 9.58 -10.54 10.86
CA TYR A 124 10.36 -11.76 10.70
C TYR A 124 9.60 -12.82 9.88
N THR A 125 8.29 -12.94 10.13
CA THR A 125 7.40 -13.83 9.36
C THR A 125 7.35 -13.38 7.89
N LEU A 126 7.17 -12.07 7.65
CA LEU A 126 7.17 -11.51 6.31
C LEU A 126 8.52 -11.72 5.60
N ALA A 127 9.63 -11.53 6.31
CA ALA A 127 10.97 -11.76 5.78
C ALA A 127 11.20 -13.24 5.43
N THR A 128 10.66 -14.15 6.24
CA THR A 128 10.78 -15.60 6.00
C THR A 128 10.03 -15.98 4.73
N LYS A 129 8.77 -15.54 4.60
CA LYS A 129 7.97 -15.75 3.39
C LYS A 129 8.65 -15.19 2.14
N ALA A 130 9.15 -13.95 2.20
CA ALA A 130 9.86 -13.33 1.09
C ALA A 130 11.15 -14.10 0.70
N MET A 131 11.83 -14.71 1.67
CA MET A 131 12.99 -15.55 1.40
C MET A 131 12.59 -16.86 0.71
N GLU A 132 11.52 -17.52 1.18
CA GLU A 132 11.00 -18.77 0.60
C GLU A 132 10.49 -18.59 -0.83
N GLU A 133 9.79 -17.49 -1.10
CA GLU A 133 9.29 -17.12 -2.43
C GLU A 133 10.37 -16.52 -3.34
N ASN A 134 11.61 -16.37 -2.82
CA ASN A 134 12.71 -15.71 -3.51
C ASN A 134 12.35 -14.26 -3.96
N ASP A 135 11.47 -13.61 -3.21
CA ASP A 135 11.08 -12.21 -3.37
C ASP A 135 12.15 -11.30 -2.75
N TRP A 136 13.16 -11.01 -3.57
CA TRP A 136 14.23 -10.09 -3.22
C TRP A 136 13.74 -8.68 -2.91
N TYR A 137 12.61 -8.25 -3.49
CA TYR A 137 12.11 -6.89 -3.34
C TYR A 137 11.50 -6.70 -1.96
N SER A 138 10.66 -7.64 -1.50
CA SER A 138 10.10 -7.60 -0.14
C SER A 138 11.18 -7.64 0.93
N LEU A 139 12.20 -8.50 0.77
CA LEU A 139 13.37 -8.47 1.65
C LEU A 139 14.10 -7.12 1.62
N TYR A 140 14.15 -6.47 0.47
CA TYR A 140 14.74 -5.15 0.33
C TYR A 140 13.98 -4.09 1.12
N VAL A 141 12.65 -4.08 0.99
CA VAL A 141 11.76 -3.17 1.71
C VAL A 141 11.89 -3.38 3.23
N ILE A 142 11.86 -4.63 3.70
CA ILE A 142 12.04 -4.95 5.12
C ILE A 142 13.42 -4.51 5.61
N ALA A 143 14.47 -4.77 4.83
CA ALA A 143 15.81 -4.28 5.16
C ALA A 143 15.87 -2.76 5.21
N MET A 144 15.15 -2.06 4.33
CA MET A 144 15.05 -0.61 4.34
C MET A 144 14.33 -0.08 5.58
N ASP A 145 13.20 -0.69 5.97
CA ASP A 145 12.42 -0.32 7.17
C ASP A 145 13.23 -0.54 8.44
N LEU A 146 14.07 -1.60 8.47
CA LEU A 146 15.00 -1.89 9.55
C LEU A 146 16.31 -1.10 9.47
N ASP A 147 16.46 -0.19 8.52
CA ASP A 147 17.69 0.56 8.24
C ASP A 147 18.95 -0.30 8.13
N ILE A 148 18.81 -1.44 7.45
CA ILE A 148 19.89 -2.40 7.18
C ILE A 148 20.51 -2.09 5.82
N ARG A 149 21.85 -1.98 5.80
CA ARG A 149 22.59 -1.78 4.55
C ARG A 149 22.52 -3.01 3.65
N VAL A 150 21.79 -2.82 2.56
CA VAL A 150 21.53 -3.78 1.48
C VAL A 150 22.67 -3.79 0.44
N PRO A 151 22.90 -4.94 -0.24
CA PRO A 151 23.89 -5.03 -1.30
C PRO A 151 23.54 -4.13 -2.50
N LYS A 152 24.57 -3.83 -3.31
CA LYS A 152 24.41 -3.06 -4.55
C LYS A 152 23.48 -3.78 -5.51
N MET A 153 22.54 -3.02 -6.08
CA MET A 153 21.57 -3.51 -7.05
C MET A 153 22.14 -3.53 -8.46
N THR A 154 21.63 -4.43 -9.29
CA THR A 154 21.78 -4.37 -10.74
C THR A 154 20.92 -3.24 -11.33
N LYS A 155 21.16 -2.87 -12.59
CA LYS A 155 20.32 -1.87 -13.28
C LYS A 155 18.86 -2.31 -13.39
N GLU A 156 18.62 -3.60 -13.60
CA GLU A 156 17.27 -4.18 -13.68
C GLU A 156 16.53 -4.04 -12.33
N GLN A 157 17.21 -4.36 -11.23
CA GLN A 157 16.64 -4.19 -9.88
C GLN A 157 16.33 -2.72 -9.56
N ILE A 158 17.20 -1.79 -9.99
CA ILE A 158 16.93 -0.34 -9.86
C ILE A 158 15.65 0.03 -10.62
N ASN A 159 15.48 -0.46 -11.85
CA ASN A 159 14.27 -0.17 -12.63
C ASN A 159 13.00 -0.70 -11.98
N VAL A 160 13.05 -1.89 -11.36
CA VAL A 160 11.91 -2.45 -10.60
C VAL A 160 11.56 -1.55 -9.42
N ILE A 161 12.56 -1.09 -8.66
CA ILE A 161 12.35 -0.16 -7.55
C ILE A 161 11.76 1.17 -8.03
N GLU A 162 12.28 1.73 -9.12
CA GLU A 162 11.74 2.97 -9.69
C GLU A 162 10.29 2.81 -10.16
N LYS A 163 9.93 1.65 -10.72
CA LYS A 163 8.53 1.33 -11.07
C LYS A 163 7.65 1.30 -9.82
N LYS A 164 8.12 0.65 -8.75
CA LYS A 164 7.39 0.60 -7.48
C LYS A 164 7.22 1.98 -6.84
N ALA A 165 8.25 2.83 -6.88
CA ALA A 165 8.13 4.21 -6.43
C ALA A 165 7.04 4.98 -7.21
N LYS A 166 6.94 4.80 -8.53
CA LYS A 166 5.87 5.39 -9.35
C LYS A 166 4.48 4.83 -9.03
N GLU A 167 4.38 3.55 -8.70
CA GLU A 167 3.12 2.94 -8.25
C GLU A 167 2.64 3.62 -6.96
N TYR A 168 3.52 3.84 -5.98
CA TYR A 168 3.20 4.58 -4.76
C TYR A 168 2.81 6.04 -5.06
N GLU A 169 3.55 6.76 -5.90
CA GLU A 169 3.18 8.13 -6.30
C GLU A 169 1.78 8.18 -6.94
N THR A 170 1.43 7.18 -7.74
CA THR A 170 0.11 7.08 -8.37
C THR A 170 -0.98 6.83 -7.33
N LYS A 171 -0.72 5.96 -6.34
CA LYS A 171 -1.63 5.72 -5.22
C LYS A 171 -1.81 6.99 -4.38
N THR A 172 -0.74 7.69 -4.03
CA THR A 172 -0.81 8.95 -3.30
C THR A 172 -1.65 9.99 -4.03
N LYS A 173 -1.52 10.11 -5.35
CA LYS A 173 -2.37 11.01 -6.15
C LYS A 173 -3.85 10.65 -6.04
N LYS A 174 -4.20 9.36 -5.97
CA LYS A 174 -5.59 8.93 -5.77
C LYS A 174 -6.11 9.34 -4.39
N TYR A 175 -5.31 9.16 -3.34
CA TYR A 175 -5.69 9.60 -2.00
C TYR A 175 -5.84 11.12 -1.93
N LYS A 176 -4.87 11.89 -2.44
CA LYS A 176 -4.90 13.36 -2.47
C LYS A 176 -6.11 13.93 -3.22
N ASN A 177 -6.52 13.27 -4.29
CA ASN A 177 -7.67 13.70 -5.09
C ASN A 177 -9.00 13.11 -4.61
N SER A 178 -9.00 12.31 -3.53
CA SER A 178 -10.24 11.78 -2.97
C SER A 178 -10.99 12.88 -2.23
N PHE A 179 -12.33 12.85 -2.30
CA PHE A 179 -13.18 13.80 -1.60
C PHE A 179 -12.96 13.77 -0.09
N ALA A 180 -12.68 12.58 0.48
CA ALA A 180 -12.33 12.39 1.89
C ALA A 180 -11.04 13.13 2.29
N PHE A 181 -10.03 13.17 1.42
CA PHE A 181 -8.80 13.91 1.73
C PHE A 181 -9.01 15.41 1.60
N VAL A 182 -9.70 15.87 0.55
CA VAL A 182 -10.03 17.29 0.40
C VAL A 182 -10.88 17.78 1.57
N TYR A 183 -11.78 16.94 2.08
CA TYR A 183 -12.65 17.25 3.22
C TYR A 183 -11.88 17.62 4.49
N ASP A 184 -10.72 16.98 4.73
CA ASP A 184 -9.85 17.25 5.89
C ASP A 184 -9.34 18.70 5.91
N ASP A 185 -9.05 19.24 4.72
CA ASP A 185 -8.51 20.58 4.54
C ASP A 185 -9.60 21.67 4.53
N VAL A 186 -10.89 21.31 4.51
CA VAL A 186 -12.00 22.28 4.42
C VAL A 186 -12.54 22.66 5.80
N GLU A 187 -12.27 23.88 6.25
CA GLU A 187 -12.79 24.40 7.52
C GLU A 187 -14.15 25.11 7.38
N SER A 188 -14.44 25.70 6.21
CA SER A 188 -15.65 26.51 6.01
C SER A 188 -16.89 25.66 5.66
N PRO A 189 -18.03 25.86 6.33
CA PRO A 189 -19.29 25.18 5.99
C PRO A 189 -19.73 25.37 4.53
N GLU A 190 -19.50 26.55 3.94
CA GLU A 190 -19.86 26.86 2.55
C GLU A 190 -19.03 26.07 1.54
N GLU A 191 -17.76 25.79 1.87
CA GLU A 191 -16.87 25.00 1.03
C GLU A 191 -17.16 23.50 1.17
N LYS A 192 -17.53 23.05 2.37
CA LYS A 192 -18.03 21.68 2.59
C LYS A 192 -19.28 21.43 1.77
N GLU A 193 -20.21 22.37 1.75
CA GLU A 193 -21.42 22.26 0.93
C GLU A 193 -21.09 22.18 -0.57
N LYS A 194 -20.17 23.00 -1.07
CA LYS A 194 -19.71 22.91 -2.48
C LYS A 194 -19.09 21.55 -2.79
N LEU A 195 -18.29 21.02 -1.86
CA LEU A 195 -17.68 19.70 -2.00
C LEU A 195 -18.75 18.61 -2.06
N PHE A 196 -19.73 18.61 -1.17
CA PHE A 196 -20.85 17.66 -1.17
C PHE A 196 -21.67 17.75 -2.45
N ARG A 197 -21.99 18.96 -2.93
CA ARG A 197 -22.66 19.15 -4.23
C ARG A 197 -21.87 18.56 -5.39
N SER A 198 -20.54 18.74 -5.40
CA SER A 198 -19.69 18.16 -6.45
C SER A 198 -19.55 16.64 -6.36
N TYR A 199 -19.73 16.06 -5.18
CA TYR A 199 -19.73 14.60 -4.98
C TYR A 199 -21.07 13.95 -5.34
N ALA A 200 -22.18 14.68 -5.17
CA ALA A 200 -23.53 14.20 -5.47
C ALA A 200 -23.89 14.19 -6.97
N HIS A 201 -23.11 14.86 -7.83
CA HIS A 201 -23.31 14.99 -9.28
C HIS A 201 -22.37 14.09 -10.07
#